data_AF-A0ABC8RVN4-F1
#
_entry.id   AF-A0ABC8RVN4-F1
#
_cell.length_a   1.000
_cell.length_b   1.000
_cell.length_c   1.000
_cell.angle_alpha   90.00
_cell.angle_beta   90.00
_cell.angle_gamma   90.00
#
_symmetry.space_group_name_H-M   'P 1'
#
loop_
_entity.id
_entity.type
_entity.pdbx_description
1 polymer ?
#
loop_
_entity_poly.entity_id
_entity_poly.type
_entity_poly.pdbx_seq_one_letter_code
_entity_poly.pdbx_strand_id
1 'polypeptide(L)'
;MQHVPATIEEQLILKAIREECPWESLPKRLQATLNSKEEWHRRIIEHCIKKRLQWNNCFGRKVCKEGEYYEDMMRYLRKNLALFPYHLAEYVCRVMRVSPFRYYCDMIFEVMKNGTRLLS
;
A
#
# COMPACT_ATOMS: atom_id res chain seq x y z
N MET A 1 -20.70 -3.60 4.71
CA MET A 1 -20.04 -2.54 3.90
C MET A 1 -20.62 -2.62 2.49
N GLN A 2 -21.32 -1.59 2.03
CA GLN A 2 -21.79 -1.55 0.64
C GLN A 2 -20.56 -1.38 -0.26
N HIS A 3 -20.27 -2.37 -1.10
CA HIS A 3 -19.20 -2.26 -2.08
C HIS A 3 -19.72 -1.35 -3.20
N VAL A 4 -19.44 -0.05 -3.10
CA VAL A 4 -19.72 0.88 -4.20
C VAL A 4 -18.97 0.35 -5.43
N PRO A 5 -19.64 0.15 -6.58
CA PRO A 5 -18.98 -0.30 -7.79
C PRO A 5 -17.86 0.68 -8.14
N ALA A 6 -16.66 0.15 -8.41
CA ALA A 6 -15.55 0.97 -8.90
C ALA A 6 -15.98 1.64 -10.21
N THR A 7 -15.79 2.95 -10.31
CA THR A 7 -16.09 3.71 -11.53
C THR A 7 -15.32 3.13 -12.73
N ILE A 8 -15.80 3.37 -13.95
CA ILE A 8 -15.13 2.89 -15.16
C ILE A 8 -13.67 3.34 -15.19
N GLU A 9 -13.39 4.58 -14.77
CA GLU A 9 -12.03 5.12 -14.69
C GLU A 9 -11.16 4.37 -13.67
N GLU A 10 -11.72 4.04 -12.51
CA GLU A 10 -11.02 3.24 -11.50
C GLU A 10 -10.68 1.85 -12.05
N GLN A 11 -11.57 1.22 -12.80
CA GLN A 11 -11.30 -0.08 -13.44
C GLN A 11 -10.17 0.01 -14.47
N LEU A 12 -10.13 1.09 -15.26
CA LEU A 12 -9.07 1.35 -16.23
C LEU A 12 -7.72 1.59 -15.55
N ILE A 13 -7.70 2.35 -14.46
CA ILE A 13 -6.50 2.54 -13.62
C ILE A 13 -6.00 1.19 -13.11
N LEU A 14 -6.88 0.37 -12.52
CA LEU A 14 -6.51 -0.95 -12.00
C LEU A 14 -5.98 -1.88 -13.10
N LYS A 15 -6.56 -1.79 -14.31
CA LYS A 15 -6.05 -2.54 -15.48
C LYS A 15 -4.63 -2.10 -15.84
N ALA A 16 -4.40 -0.79 -15.96
CA ALA A 16 -3.10 -0.24 -16.30
C ALA A 16 -2.02 -0.58 -15.25
N ILE A 17 -2.37 -0.63 -13.96
CA ILE A 17 -1.45 -1.07 -12.89
C ILE A 17 -1.10 -2.56 -13.06
N ARG A 18 -2.08 -3.42 -13.34
CA ARG A 18 -1.85 -4.87 -13.54
C ARG A 18 -0.99 -5.16 -14.77
N GLU A 19 -1.12 -4.35 -15.81
CA GLU A 19 -0.34 -4.46 -17.05
C GLU A 19 1.04 -3.78 -16.93
N GLU A 20 1.40 -3.27 -15.73
CA GLU A 20 2.63 -2.50 -15.47
C GLU A 20 2.86 -1.34 -16.47
N CYS A 21 1.78 -0.67 -16.86
CA CYS A 21 1.82 0.39 -17.87
C CYS A 21 2.56 1.64 -17.34
N PRO A 22 3.63 2.10 -18.01
CA PRO A 22 4.36 3.30 -17.62
C PRO A 22 3.52 4.55 -17.88
N TRP A 23 3.81 5.65 -17.16
CA TRP A 23 3.08 6.91 -17.25
C TRP A 23 2.92 7.41 -18.69
N GLU A 24 4.00 7.33 -19.45
CA GLU A 24 4.11 7.82 -20.82
C GLU A 24 3.20 7.06 -21.79
N SER A 25 2.87 5.80 -21.48
CA SER A 25 1.99 4.93 -22.27
C SER A 25 0.53 4.95 -21.81
N LEU A 26 0.20 5.68 -20.74
CA LEU A 26 -1.19 5.82 -20.31
C LEU A 26 -2.02 6.60 -21.33
N PRO A 27 -3.30 6.23 -21.53
CA PRO A 27 -4.25 7.04 -22.29
C PRO A 27 -4.30 8.49 -21.78
N LYS A 28 -4.39 9.46 -22.70
CA LYS A 28 -4.43 10.90 -22.36
C LYS A 28 -5.52 11.27 -21.37
N ARG A 29 -6.67 10.59 -21.45
CA ARG A 29 -7.75 10.73 -20.47
C ARG A 29 -7.29 10.37 -19.06
N LEU A 30 -6.57 9.25 -18.87
CA LEU A 30 -6.08 8.84 -17.56
C LEU A 30 -4.97 9.75 -17.06
N GLN A 31 -4.07 10.22 -17.94
CA GLN A 31 -3.07 11.23 -17.57
C GLN A 31 -3.75 12.52 -17.06
N ALA A 32 -4.82 12.97 -17.72
CA ALA A 32 -5.59 14.13 -17.28
C ALA A 32 -6.29 13.89 -15.93
N THR A 33 -6.89 12.71 -15.71
CA THR A 33 -7.52 12.38 -14.42
C THR A 33 -6.51 12.32 -13.26
N LEU A 34 -5.32 11.77 -13.51
CA LEU A 34 -4.27 11.61 -12.50
C LEU A 34 -3.46 12.89 -12.27
N ASN A 35 -3.52 13.86 -13.18
CA ASN A 35 -2.83 15.15 -13.14
C ASN A 35 -1.29 15.11 -13.18
N SER A 36 -0.62 14.07 -12.67
CA SER A 36 0.85 13.96 -12.72
C SER A 36 1.38 12.52 -12.67
N LYS A 37 2.67 12.38 -13.02
CA LYS A 37 3.42 11.11 -12.93
C LYS A 37 3.58 10.66 -11.48
N GLU A 38 3.77 11.60 -10.57
CA GLU A 38 3.91 11.35 -9.12
C GLU A 38 2.62 10.77 -8.55
N GLU A 39 1.46 11.30 -8.96
CA GLU A 39 0.16 10.76 -8.57
C GLU A 39 -0.05 9.35 -9.13
N TRP A 40 0.40 9.07 -10.36
CA TRP A 40 0.39 7.70 -10.90
C TRP A 40 1.25 6.75 -10.08
N HIS A 41 2.48 7.15 -9.72
CA HIS A 41 3.35 6.36 -8.85
C HIS A 41 2.68 6.09 -7.50
N ARG A 42 2.02 7.09 -6.91
CA ARG A 42 1.26 6.95 -5.66
C ARG A 42 0.15 5.90 -5.80
N ARG A 43 -0.62 5.92 -6.90
CA ARG A 43 -1.70 4.95 -7.16
C ARG A 43 -1.17 3.53 -7.35
N ILE A 44 -0.01 3.36 -8.00
CA ILE A 44 0.68 2.07 -8.12
C ILE A 44 1.05 1.53 -6.74
N ILE A 45 1.75 2.31 -5.94
CA ILE A 45 2.22 1.92 -4.60
C ILE A 45 1.02 1.56 -3.72
N GLU A 46 0.00 2.41 -3.69
CA GLU A 46 -1.22 2.19 -2.92
C GLU A 46 -1.94 0.89 -3.32
N HIS A 47 -2.03 0.60 -4.62
CA HIS A 47 -2.63 -0.64 -5.11
C HIS A 47 -1.85 -1.86 -4.63
N CYS A 48 -0.53 -1.88 -4.82
CA CYS A 48 0.33 -3.00 -4.45
C CYS A 48 0.32 -3.25 -2.93
N ILE A 49 0.35 -2.19 -2.12
CA ILE A 49 0.27 -2.26 -0.66
C ILE A 49 -1.09 -2.80 -0.19
N LYS A 50 -2.20 -2.28 -0.72
CA LYS A 50 -3.55 -2.78 -0.36
C LYS A 50 -3.72 -4.26 -0.68
N LYS A 51 -3.09 -4.73 -1.76
CA LYS A 51 -3.05 -6.15 -2.15
C LYS A 51 -1.96 -6.96 -1.45
N ARG A 52 -1.13 -6.33 -0.59
CA ARG A 52 -0.05 -6.94 0.19
C ARG A 52 0.97 -7.69 -0.66
N LEU A 53 1.25 -7.16 -1.86
CA LEU A 53 2.16 -7.79 -2.80
C LEU A 53 3.62 -7.62 -2.36
N GLN A 54 4.45 -8.64 -2.58
CA GLN A 54 5.89 -8.57 -2.35
C GLN A 54 6.52 -7.57 -3.32
N TRP A 55 7.44 -6.72 -2.84
CA TRP A 55 8.02 -5.62 -3.63
C TRP A 55 8.64 -6.12 -4.95
N ASN A 56 9.49 -7.14 -4.87
CA ASN A 56 10.15 -7.74 -6.03
C ASN A 56 9.19 -8.27 -7.12
N ASN A 57 7.95 -8.58 -6.77
CA ASN A 57 6.95 -9.19 -7.65
C ASN A 57 5.79 -8.24 -7.99
N CYS A 58 5.92 -6.94 -7.70
CA CYS A 58 4.86 -5.97 -7.96
C CYS A 58 5.37 -4.75 -8.71
N PHE A 59 4.46 -4.00 -9.32
CA PHE A 59 4.81 -2.82 -10.10
C PHE A 59 5.49 -1.73 -9.26
N GLY A 60 5.23 -1.71 -7.94
CA GLY A 60 5.88 -0.82 -6.97
C GLY A 60 7.41 -0.77 -7.10
N ARG A 61 8.07 -1.88 -7.49
CA ARG A 61 9.54 -1.95 -7.67
C ARG A 61 10.11 -0.96 -8.69
N LYS A 62 9.30 -0.54 -9.66
CA LYS A 62 9.72 0.40 -10.70
C LYS A 62 9.58 1.87 -10.27
N VAL A 63 8.88 2.14 -9.17
CA VAL A 63 8.48 3.51 -8.79
C VAL A 63 8.88 3.93 -7.38
N CYS A 64 9.32 2.98 -6.53
CA CYS A 64 9.80 3.27 -5.16
C CYS A 64 10.85 2.26 -4.72
N LYS A 65 11.65 2.64 -3.71
CA LYS A 65 12.65 1.74 -3.11
C LYS A 65 12.00 0.70 -2.21
N GLU A 66 12.65 -0.46 -2.07
CA GLU A 66 12.13 -1.58 -1.27
C GLU A 66 11.87 -1.18 0.20
N GLY A 67 12.79 -0.44 0.82
CA GLY A 67 12.64 0.08 2.18
C GLY A 67 11.39 0.95 2.36
N GLU A 68 11.25 1.97 1.52
CA GLU A 68 10.10 2.90 1.53
C GLU A 68 8.77 2.14 1.35
N TYR A 69 8.74 1.18 0.42
CA TYR A 69 7.55 0.36 0.15
C TYR A 69 7.10 -0.45 1.37
N TYR A 70 8.03 -1.13 2.03
CA TYR A 70 7.69 -1.95 3.21
C TYR A 70 7.39 -1.08 4.44
N GLU A 71 8.03 0.07 4.60
CA GLU A 71 7.66 1.03 5.64
C GLU A 71 6.22 1.51 5.48
N ASP A 72 5.84 1.93 4.26
CA ASP A 72 4.48 2.35 3.93
C ASP A 72 3.47 1.20 4.09
N MET A 73 3.85 -0.02 3.68
CA MET A 73 3.02 -1.20 3.87
C MET A 73 2.78 -1.48 5.35
N MET A 74 3.81 -1.46 6.19
CA MET A 74 3.67 -1.74 7.61
C MET A 74 2.84 -0.67 8.32
N ARG A 75 2.99 0.61 7.92
CA ARG A 75 2.13 1.71 8.38
C ARG A 75 0.68 1.48 7.97
N TYR A 76 0.43 1.10 6.72
CA TYR A 76 -0.90 0.78 6.21
C TYR A 76 -1.54 -0.39 6.97
N LEU A 77 -0.81 -1.50 7.15
CA LEU A 77 -1.33 -2.68 7.83
C LEU A 77 -1.67 -2.41 9.30
N ARG A 78 -0.81 -1.71 10.06
CA ARG A 78 -1.11 -1.34 11.45
C ARG A 78 -2.31 -0.41 11.56
N LYS A 79 -2.38 0.63 10.72
CA LYS A 79 -3.53 1.57 10.70
C LYS A 79 -4.86 0.87 10.43
N ASN A 80 -4.84 -0.21 9.65
CA ASN A 80 -6.04 -1.00 9.32
C ASN A 80 -6.22 -2.22 10.24
N LEU A 81 -5.47 -2.32 11.35
CA LEU A 81 -5.52 -3.43 12.31
C LEU A 81 -5.36 -4.81 11.65
N ALA A 82 -4.55 -4.87 10.58
CA ALA A 82 -4.31 -6.10 9.84
C ALA A 82 -3.33 -7.01 10.59
N LEU A 83 -3.57 -8.33 10.53
CA LEU A 83 -2.64 -9.34 11.04
C LEU A 83 -1.25 -9.21 10.40
N PHE A 84 -0.24 -9.67 11.13
CA PHE A 84 1.15 -9.70 10.67
C PHE A 84 1.28 -10.43 9.31
N PRO A 85 1.97 -9.85 8.32
CA PRO A 85 2.07 -10.44 6.99
C PRO A 85 3.13 -11.56 6.92
N TYR A 86 2.76 -12.78 7.28
CA TYR A 86 3.69 -13.92 7.33
C TYR A 86 4.36 -14.25 5.99
N HIS A 87 3.68 -14.03 4.86
CA HIS A 87 4.27 -14.21 3.53
C HIS A 87 5.39 -13.21 3.21
N LEU A 88 5.51 -12.14 4.00
CA LEU A 88 6.57 -11.13 3.90
C LEU A 88 7.55 -11.21 5.07
N ALA A 89 7.44 -12.24 5.91
CA ALA A 89 8.19 -12.35 7.16
C ALA A 89 9.70 -12.36 6.94
N GLU A 90 10.20 -12.88 5.82
CA GLU A 90 11.63 -12.86 5.53
C GLU A 90 12.18 -11.44 5.54
N TYR A 91 11.57 -10.54 4.77
CA TYR A 91 12.01 -9.14 4.72
C TYR A 91 11.69 -8.42 6.04
N VAL A 92 10.47 -8.56 6.56
CA VAL A 92 10.02 -7.81 7.74
C VAL A 92 10.82 -8.19 8.99
N CYS A 93 11.09 -9.48 9.21
CA CYS A 93 11.86 -9.92 10.36
C CYS A 93 13.36 -9.70 10.18
N ARG A 94 13.93 -10.01 9.00
CA ARG A 94 15.40 -9.95 8.81
C ARG A 94 15.89 -8.54 8.53
N VAL A 95 15.22 -7.82 7.63
CA VAL A 95 15.67 -6.49 7.17
C VAL A 95 15.10 -5.41 8.09
N MET A 96 13.79 -5.37 8.29
CA MET A 96 13.17 -4.32 9.13
C MET A 96 13.32 -4.58 10.64
N ARG A 97 13.77 -5.78 11.04
CA ARG A 97 13.93 -6.20 12.44
C ARG A 97 12.63 -6.09 13.26
N VAL A 98 11.49 -6.33 12.61
CA VAL A 98 10.17 -6.34 13.26
C VAL A 98 9.71 -7.77 13.42
N SER A 99 9.61 -8.24 14.66
CA SER A 99 9.01 -9.54 14.97
C SER A 99 7.48 -9.47 14.99
N PRO A 100 6.76 -10.59 14.78
CA PRO A 100 5.30 -10.61 14.93
C PRO A 100 4.83 -10.11 16.30
N PHE A 101 5.54 -10.47 17.37
CA PHE A 101 5.23 -9.99 18.72
C PHE A 101 5.32 -8.47 18.81
N ARG A 102 6.45 -7.89 18.38
CA ARG A 102 6.65 -6.43 18.38
C ARG A 102 5.60 -5.72 17.53
N TYR A 103 5.27 -6.25 16.37
CA TYR A 103 4.23 -5.69 15.49
C TYR A 103 2.88 -5.55 16.20
N TYR A 104 2.44 -6.57 16.93
CA TYR A 104 1.19 -6.52 17.69
C TYR A 104 1.28 -5.60 18.90
N CYS A 105 2.41 -5.58 19.62
CA CYS A 105 2.63 -4.62 20.70
C CYS A 105 2.50 -3.18 20.21
N ASP A 106 3.17 -2.84 19.09
CA ASP A 106 3.13 -1.51 18.50
C ASP A 106 1.69 -1.14 18.07
N MET A 107 0.96 -2.07 17.45
CA MET A 107 -0.43 -1.85 17.04
C MET A 107 -1.36 -1.60 18.23
N ILE A 108 -1.28 -2.43 19.29
CA ILE A 108 -2.10 -2.25 20.49
C ILE A 108 -1.76 -0.93 21.18
N PHE A 109 -0.48 -0.59 21.28
CA PHE A 109 -0.04 0.70 21.83
C PHE A 109 -0.61 1.88 21.04
N GLU A 110 -0.56 1.84 19.70
CA GLU A 110 -1.15 2.86 18.83
C GLU A 110 -2.68 2.99 19.06
N VAL A 111 -3.38 1.86 19.18
CA VAL A 111 -4.83 1.84 19.46
C VAL A 111 -5.13 2.46 20.83
N MET A 112 -4.40 2.08 21.87
CA MET A 112 -4.61 2.60 23.22
C MET A 112 -4.34 4.10 23.30
N LYS A 113 -3.22 4.55 22.72
CA LYS A 113 -2.83 5.97 22.69
C LYS A 113 -3.86 6.84 21.96
N ASN A 114 -4.43 6.34 20.87
CA ASN A 114 -5.41 7.08 20.07
C ASN A 114 -6.83 6.96 20.64
N GLY A 115 -7.17 5.83 21.27
CA GLY A 115 -8.45 5.63 21.96
C GLY A 115 -8.63 6.60 23.13
N THR A 116 -7.55 6.95 23.86
CA THR A 116 -7.59 7.96 24.92
C THR A 116 -8.01 9.34 24.41
N ARG A 117 -7.76 9.70 23.14
CA ARG A 117 -8.20 10.97 22.55
C ARG A 117 -9.66 11.01 22.11
N LEU A 118 -10.33 9.86 22.00
CA LEU A 118 -11.75 9.78 21.64
C LEU A 118 -12.67 9.90 22.86
N LEU A 119 -12.09 9.83 24.07
CA LEU A 119 -12.80 9.93 25.36
C LEU A 119 -12.55 11.26 26.09
N SER A 120 -11.82 12.18 25.46
CA SER A 120 -11.49 13.54 25.94
C SER A 120 -12.07 14.59 25.01
#